data_AF-A0A926CRM9-F1
#
_entry.id   AF-A0A926CRM9-F1
#
_cell.length_a   1.000
_cell.length_b   1.000
_cell.length_c   1.000
_cell.angle_alpha   90.00
_cell.angle_beta   90.00
_cell.angle_gamma   90.00
#
_symmetry.space_group_name_H-M   'P 1'
#
loop_
_entity.id
_entity.type
_entity.pdbx_description
1 polymer ?
#
loop_
_entity_poly.entity_id
_entity_poly.type
_entity_poly.pdbx_seq_one_letter_code
_entity_poly.pdbx_strand_id
1 'polypeptide(L)'
;MRVLATAITIGFGLITLLALLVGDWLLSPATVAILNGLLSILLELVTITLALTVLIGILNLLSVHLGRITRRQHGALPGVILILSFVLVIATYVVQRSTSLILLENVQVSIESALAALVLFALVYGAAGVLRRRTSLAGVLFVAVVLIMLMGALPLSWLSGISGLRDWLLAVPVNAGARGMLLGIGLATLVAGVRVLIGQDRSYRE
;
A
#
# COMPACT_ATOMS: atom_id res chain seq x y z
N MET A 1 6.89 -28.27 10.53
CA MET A 1 7.49 -26.94 10.31
C MET A 1 6.52 -25.94 9.67
N ARG A 2 5.80 -26.28 8.58
CA ARG A 2 4.87 -25.36 7.90
C ARG A 2 3.73 -24.84 8.78
N VAL A 3 3.06 -25.73 9.54
CA VAL A 3 1.96 -25.34 10.43
C VAL A 3 2.42 -24.38 11.53
N LEU A 4 3.62 -24.60 12.09
CA LEU A 4 4.19 -23.72 13.11
C LEU A 4 4.48 -22.33 12.55
N ALA A 5 5.09 -22.24 11.36
CA ALA A 5 5.34 -20.96 10.69
C ALA A 5 4.04 -20.20 10.40
N THR A 6 3.03 -20.88 9.85
CA THR A 6 1.73 -20.27 9.59
C THR A 6 1.05 -19.79 10.87
N ALA A 7 1.08 -20.59 11.94
CA ALA A 7 0.50 -20.21 13.23
C ALA A 7 1.20 -18.98 13.83
N ILE A 8 2.53 -18.91 13.74
CA ILE A 8 3.33 -17.76 14.17
C ILE A 8 2.94 -16.52 13.34
N THR A 9 2.88 -16.63 12.01
CA THR A 9 2.50 -15.50 11.13
C THR A 9 1.10 -14.98 11.44
N ILE A 10 0.12 -15.86 11.64
CA ILE A 10 -1.24 -15.46 12.02
C ILE A 10 -1.23 -14.78 13.38
N GLY A 11 -0.54 -15.34 14.37
CA GLY A 11 -0.44 -14.78 15.71
C GLY A 11 0.14 -13.37 15.70
N PHE A 12 1.29 -13.17 15.06
CA PHE A 12 1.92 -11.86 14.95
C PHE A 12 1.09 -10.87 14.12
N GLY A 13 0.47 -11.32 13.03
CA GLY A 13 -0.39 -10.48 12.20
C GLY A 13 -1.63 -9.98 12.97
N LEU A 14 -2.27 -10.85 13.74
CA LEU A 14 -3.41 -10.47 14.59
C LEU A 14 -2.99 -9.55 15.73
N ILE A 15 -1.86 -9.80 16.39
CA ILE A 15 -1.32 -8.93 17.44
C ILE A 15 -1.04 -7.54 16.88
N THR A 16 -0.44 -7.45 15.69
CA THR A 16 -0.13 -6.17 15.03
C THR A 16 -1.41 -5.40 14.68
N LEU A 17 -2.42 -6.10 14.12
CA LEU A 17 -3.73 -5.50 13.83
C LEU A 17 -4.44 -5.00 15.09
N LEU A 18 -4.38 -5.77 16.18
CA LEU A 18 -4.99 -5.40 17.45
C LEU A 18 -4.26 -4.21 18.08
N ALA A 19 -2.93 -4.18 18.02
CA ALA A 19 -2.13 -3.05 18.48
C ALA A 19 -2.47 -1.75 17.72
N LEU A 20 -2.61 -1.82 16.39
CA LEU A 20 -3.00 -0.67 15.56
C LEU A 20 -4.43 -0.18 15.84
N LEU A 21 -5.34 -1.09 16.22
CA LEU A 21 -6.73 -0.76 16.49
C LEU A 21 -6.94 -0.15 17.88
N VAL A 22 -6.22 -0.67 18.88
CA VAL A 22 -6.51 -0.44 20.30
C VAL A 22 -5.52 0.53 20.95
N GLY A 23 -4.32 0.67 20.37
CA GLY A 23 -3.12 1.36 20.87
C GLY A 23 -3.36 2.43 21.93
N ASP A 24 -3.95 3.57 21.54
CA ASP A 24 -4.01 4.74 22.41
C ASP A 24 -5.25 4.82 23.31
N TRP A 25 -6.29 4.02 23.03
CA TRP A 25 -7.60 4.18 23.66
C TRP A 25 -7.85 3.24 24.84
N LEU A 26 -7.19 2.07 24.87
CA LEU A 26 -7.48 1.01 25.84
C LEU A 26 -6.24 0.48 26.57
N LEU A 27 -5.04 0.72 26.05
CA LEU A 27 -3.81 0.15 26.59
C LEU A 27 -3.12 1.16 27.51
N SER A 28 -2.51 0.67 28.59
CA SER A 28 -1.71 1.52 29.46
C SER A 28 -0.43 1.97 28.73
N PRO A 29 0.14 3.16 29.06
CA PRO A 29 1.37 3.63 28.42
C PRO A 29 2.53 2.63 28.49
N ALA A 30 2.61 1.85 29.59
CA ALA A 30 3.60 0.79 29.75
C ALA A 30 3.40 -0.36 28.74
N THR A 31 2.15 -0.79 28.51
CA THR A 31 1.85 -1.84 27.51
C THR A 31 2.11 -1.36 26.08
N VAL A 32 1.82 -0.10 25.76
CA VAL A 32 2.12 0.50 24.45
C VAL A 32 3.62 0.55 24.19
N ALA A 33 4.43 0.91 25.19
CA ALA A 33 5.89 0.94 25.07
C ALA A 33 6.48 -0.44 24.73
N ILE A 34 5.99 -1.50 25.39
CA ILE A 34 6.43 -2.89 25.11
C ILE A 34 6.06 -3.28 23.68
N LEU A 35 4.83 -3.00 23.24
CA LEU A 35 4.38 -3.30 21.88
C LEU A 35 5.22 -2.58 20.83
N ASN A 36 5.51 -1.28 21.03
CA ASN A 36 6.36 -0.52 20.12
C ASN A 36 7.78 -1.10 20.04
N GLY A 37 8.33 -1.60 21.14
CA GLY A 37 9.62 -2.31 21.14
C GLY A 37 9.61 -3.63 20.38
N LEU A 38 8.50 -4.38 20.41
CA LEU A 38 8.35 -5.59 19.59
C LEU A 38 8.15 -5.24 18.10
N LEU A 39 7.37 -4.21 17.81
CA LEU A 39 7.11 -3.73 16.45
C LEU A 39 8.39 -3.23 15.78
N SER A 40 9.28 -2.53 16.50
CA SER A 40 10.53 -2.05 15.92
C SER A 40 11.44 -3.20 15.46
N ILE A 41 11.54 -4.28 16.25
CA ILE A 41 12.32 -5.49 15.88
C ILE A 41 11.71 -6.16 14.64
N LEU A 42 10.38 -6.27 14.59
CA LEU A 42 9.70 -6.83 13.42
C LEU A 42 9.89 -5.96 12.18
N LEU A 43 9.79 -4.63 12.32
CA LEU A 43 10.02 -3.70 11.23
C LEU A 43 11.46 -3.76 10.72
N GLU A 44 12.44 -3.95 11.60
CA GLU A 44 13.83 -4.17 11.20
C GLU A 44 13.97 -5.45 10.35
N LEU A 45 13.39 -6.56 10.81
CA LEU A 45 13.42 -7.82 10.07
C LEU A 45 12.70 -7.71 8.71
N VAL A 46 11.55 -7.04 8.67
CA VAL A 46 10.81 -6.75 7.44
C VAL A 46 11.65 -5.89 6.51
N THR A 47 12.33 -4.86 7.02
CA THR A 47 13.18 -3.96 6.23
C THR A 47 14.34 -4.72 5.59
N ILE A 48 15.02 -5.58 6.35
CA ILE A 48 16.11 -6.43 5.83
C ILE A 48 15.57 -7.39 4.76
N THR A 49 14.43 -8.03 5.03
CA THR A 49 13.80 -8.97 4.09
C THR A 49 13.37 -8.26 2.80
N LEU A 50 12.79 -7.06 2.90
CA LEU A 50 12.42 -6.24 1.75
C LEU A 50 13.64 -5.84 0.94
N ALA A 51 14.73 -5.41 1.58
CA ALA A 51 15.96 -5.06 0.89
C ALA A 51 16.52 -6.24 0.08
N LEU A 52 16.57 -7.44 0.67
CA LEU A 52 16.98 -8.66 -0.02
C LEU A 52 16.02 -9.04 -1.15
N THR A 53 14.71 -8.93 -0.93
CA THR A 53 13.68 -9.26 -1.93
C THR A 53 13.77 -8.34 -3.14
N VAL A 54 13.96 -7.04 -2.91
CA VAL A 54 14.16 -6.04 -3.97
C VAL A 54 15.42 -6.38 -4.77
N LEU A 55 16.52 -6.70 -4.09
CA LEU A 55 17.76 -7.08 -4.76
C LEU A 55 17.57 -8.32 -5.65
N ILE A 56 16.95 -9.38 -5.12
CA ILE A 56 16.64 -10.59 -5.89
C ILE A 56 15.72 -10.27 -7.07
N GLY A 57 14.72 -9.42 -6.87
CA GLY A 57 13.80 -8.97 -7.92
C GLY A 57 14.52 -8.23 -9.05
N ILE A 58 15.43 -7.31 -8.71
CA ILE A 58 16.25 -6.58 -9.69
C ILE A 58 17.14 -7.56 -10.48
N LEU A 59 17.85 -8.45 -9.79
CA LEU A 59 18.72 -9.44 -10.43
C LEU A 59 17.93 -10.37 -11.36
N ASN A 60 16.75 -10.83 -10.93
CA ASN A 60 15.88 -11.65 -11.76
C ASN A 60 15.41 -10.90 -13.01
N LEU A 61 14.95 -9.65 -12.85
CA LEU A 61 14.48 -8.83 -13.96
C LEU A 61 15.59 -8.59 -14.99
N LEU A 62 16.80 -8.25 -14.53
CA LEU A 62 17.97 -8.06 -15.38
C LEU A 62 18.37 -9.37 -16.09
N SER A 63 18.41 -10.49 -15.37
CA SER A 63 18.76 -11.80 -15.93
C SER A 63 17.81 -12.22 -17.06
N VAL A 64 16.49 -12.06 -16.85
CA VAL A 64 15.46 -12.39 -17.84
C VAL A 64 15.61 -11.54 -19.11
N HIS A 65 15.77 -10.21 -18.95
CA HIS A 65 15.87 -9.32 -20.10
C HIS A 65 17.20 -9.46 -20.83
N LEU A 66 18.31 -9.63 -20.10
CA LEU A 66 19.62 -9.87 -20.70
C LEU A 66 19.62 -11.20 -21.47
N GLY A 67 19.02 -12.26 -20.92
CA GLY A 67 18.84 -13.53 -21.63
C GLY A 67 18.04 -13.39 -22.92
N ARG A 68 16.96 -12.60 -22.90
CA ARG A 68 16.12 -12.34 -24.08
C ARG A 68 16.88 -11.57 -25.18
N ILE A 69 17.72 -10.62 -24.79
CA ILE A 69 18.58 -9.84 -25.71
C ILE A 69 19.68 -10.71 -26.31
N THR A 70 20.41 -11.47 -25.49
CA THR A 70 21.52 -12.32 -25.93
C THR A 70 21.04 -13.41 -26.90
N ARG A 71 19.84 -13.95 -26.68
CA ARG A 71 19.22 -14.96 -27.56
C ARG A 71 18.49 -14.35 -28.77
N ARG A 72 18.55 -13.02 -28.97
CA ARG A 72 17.90 -12.28 -30.06
C ARG A 72 16.42 -12.65 -30.28
N GLN A 73 15.68 -12.85 -29.20
CA GLN A 73 14.27 -13.23 -29.28
C GLN A 73 13.40 -12.05 -29.70
N HIS A 74 12.26 -12.34 -30.32
CA HIS A 74 11.25 -11.33 -30.66
C HIS A 74 10.79 -10.62 -29.37
N GLY A 75 10.81 -9.27 -29.35
CA GLY A 75 10.52 -8.49 -28.14
C GLY A 75 11.73 -8.17 -27.24
N ALA A 76 12.95 -8.09 -27.79
CA ALA A 76 14.15 -7.65 -27.07
C ALA A 76 14.23 -6.14 -26.81
N LEU A 77 13.50 -5.30 -27.59
CA LEU A 77 13.54 -3.84 -27.49
C LEU A 77 13.20 -3.31 -26.07
N PRO A 78 12.12 -3.76 -25.40
CA PRO A 78 11.84 -3.34 -24.03
C PRO A 78 12.96 -3.71 -23.05
N GLY A 79 13.65 -4.84 -23.27
CA GLY A 79 14.78 -5.25 -22.44
C GLY A 79 15.98 -4.33 -22.59
N VAL A 80 16.27 -3.87 -23.82
CA VAL A 80 17.36 -2.91 -24.06
C VAL A 80 17.04 -1.58 -23.37
N ILE A 81 15.81 -1.07 -23.51
CA ILE A 81 15.37 0.17 -22.87
C ILE A 81 15.45 0.06 -21.34
N LEU A 82 15.06 -1.08 -20.78
CA LEU A 82 15.15 -1.35 -19.34
C LEU A 82 16.60 -1.30 -18.86
N ILE A 83 17.50 -2.03 -19.51
CA ILE A 83 18.92 -2.09 -19.10
C ILE A 83 19.57 -0.72 -19.24
N LEU A 84 19.31 -0.01 -20.34
CA LEU A 84 19.85 1.34 -20.55
C LEU A 84 19.35 2.31 -19.48
N SER A 85 18.04 2.28 -19.17
CA SER A 85 17.44 3.10 -18.11
C SER A 85 18.04 2.77 -16.73
N PHE A 86 18.23 1.47 -16.43
CA PHE A 86 18.83 1.03 -15.17
C PHE A 86 20.26 1.55 -15.00
N VAL A 87 21.09 1.44 -16.04
CA VAL A 87 22.47 1.95 -16.04
C VAL A 87 22.48 3.47 -15.92
N LEU A 88 21.59 4.19 -16.60
CA LEU A 88 21.50 5.64 -16.54
C LEU A 88 21.15 6.14 -15.13
N VAL A 89 20.20 5.47 -14.45
CA VAL A 89 19.84 5.80 -13.07
C VAL A 89 21.03 5.60 -12.12
N ILE A 90 21.79 4.50 -12.26
CA ILE A 90 22.99 4.26 -11.45
C ILE A 90 24.07 5.31 -11.77
N ALA A 91 24.32 5.60 -13.04
CA ALA A 91 25.33 6.57 -13.46
C ALA A 91 25.01 7.97 -12.91
N THR A 92 23.76 8.40 -13.01
CA THR A 92 23.32 9.69 -12.43
C THR A 92 23.48 9.69 -10.91
N TYR A 93 23.21 8.56 -10.23
CA TYR A 93 23.32 8.48 -8.77
C TYR A 93 24.76 8.64 -8.29
N VAL A 94 25.71 8.03 -9.02
CA VAL A 94 27.15 8.14 -8.73
C VAL A 94 27.68 9.55 -9.01
N VAL A 95 27.21 10.21 -10.08
CA VAL A 95 27.67 11.55 -10.46
C VAL A 95 27.05 12.64 -9.59
N GLN A 96 25.73 12.60 -9.38
CA GLN A 96 25.00 13.66 -8.67
C GLN A 96 23.77 13.10 -7.95
N ARG A 97 23.98 12.79 -6.66
CA ARG A 97 22.96 12.18 -5.80
C ARG A 97 21.64 12.95 -5.76
N SER A 98 21.68 14.29 -5.74
CA SER A 98 20.48 15.13 -5.67
C SER A 98 19.57 14.97 -6.89
N THR A 99 20.15 14.91 -8.08
CA THR A 99 19.40 14.80 -9.34
C THR A 99 18.72 13.43 -9.43
N SER A 100 19.39 12.37 -8.98
CA SER A 100 18.81 11.02 -8.99
C SER A 100 17.67 10.84 -7.99
N LEU A 101 17.71 11.53 -6.85
CA LEU A 101 16.59 11.51 -5.89
C LEU A 101 15.34 12.13 -6.51
N ILE A 102 15.49 13.23 -7.24
CA ILE A 102 14.37 13.89 -7.96
C ILE A 102 13.81 12.96 -9.04
N LEU A 103 14.66 12.26 -9.80
CA LEU A 103 14.20 11.29 -10.81
C LEU A 103 13.40 10.15 -10.17
N LEU A 104 13.87 9.62 -9.03
CA LEU A 104 13.20 8.55 -8.31
C LEU A 104 11.85 9.00 -7.74
N GLU A 105 11.80 10.19 -7.14
CA GLU A 105 10.58 10.80 -6.59
C GLU A 105 9.53 11.01 -7.68
N ASN A 106 9.92 11.56 -8.84
CA ASN A 106 8.99 11.77 -9.95
C ASN A 106 8.39 10.45 -10.46
N VAL A 107 9.20 9.40 -10.58
CA VAL A 107 8.72 8.07 -10.98
C VAL A 107 7.79 7.49 -9.92
N GLN A 108 8.14 7.61 -8.64
CA GLN A 108 7.32 7.16 -7.53
C GLN A 108 5.95 7.85 -7.52
N VAL A 109 5.93 9.19 -7.60
CA VAL A 109 4.69 9.99 -7.63
C VAL A 109 3.81 9.61 -8.82
N SER A 110 4.41 9.33 -9.99
CA SER A 110 3.66 8.88 -11.16
C SER A 110 3.01 7.50 -10.95
N ILE A 111 3.72 6.56 -10.33
CA ILE A 111 3.18 5.22 -10.01
C ILE A 111 2.09 5.33 -8.96
N GLU A 112 2.31 6.10 -7.89
CA GLU A 112 1.32 6.36 -6.84
C GLU A 112 0.04 6.97 -7.42
N SER A 113 0.18 7.93 -8.33
CA SER A 113 -0.96 8.56 -9.01
C SER A 113 -1.75 7.57 -9.88
N ALA A 114 -1.05 6.67 -10.59
CA ALA A 114 -1.70 5.64 -11.41
C ALA A 114 -2.47 4.63 -10.55
N LEU A 115 -1.88 4.20 -9.42
CA LEU A 115 -2.55 3.32 -8.46
C LEU A 115 -3.74 4.01 -7.78
N ALA A 116 -3.60 5.28 -7.39
CA ALA A 116 -4.68 6.08 -6.84
C ALA A 116 -5.83 6.23 -7.83
N ALA A 117 -5.53 6.45 -9.12
CA ALA A 117 -6.53 6.50 -10.18
C ALA A 117 -7.27 5.16 -10.34
N LEU A 118 -6.57 4.03 -10.26
CA LEU A 118 -7.18 2.70 -10.30
C LEU A 118 -8.11 2.46 -9.11
N VAL A 119 -7.69 2.84 -7.90
CA VAL A 119 -8.50 2.76 -6.68
C VAL A 119 -9.74 3.65 -6.80
N LEU A 120 -9.57 4.89 -7.26
CA LEU A 120 -10.68 5.81 -7.50
C LEU A 120 -11.68 5.23 -8.50
N PHE A 121 -11.19 4.69 -9.62
CA PHE A 121 -12.03 4.05 -10.62
C PHE A 121 -12.82 2.87 -10.03
N ALA A 122 -12.16 1.99 -9.25
CA ALA A 122 -12.80 0.87 -8.58
C ALA A 122 -13.87 1.33 -7.56
N LEU A 123 -13.60 2.39 -6.80
CA LEU A 123 -14.54 2.99 -5.86
C LEU A 123 -15.77 3.57 -6.57
N VAL A 124 -15.56 4.34 -7.65
CA VAL A 124 -16.65 4.91 -8.45
C VAL A 124 -17.50 3.81 -9.08
N TYR A 125 -16.86 2.77 -9.65
CA TYR A 125 -17.56 1.62 -10.22
C TYR A 125 -18.38 0.87 -9.15
N GLY A 126 -17.80 0.64 -7.97
CA GLY A 126 -18.49 0.01 -6.84
C GLY A 126 -19.69 0.84 -6.36
N ALA A 127 -19.51 2.15 -6.19
CA ALA A 127 -20.57 3.08 -5.81
C ALA A 127 -21.71 3.11 -6.84
N ALA A 128 -21.38 3.17 -8.14
CA ALA A 128 -22.35 3.09 -9.22
C ALA A 128 -23.10 1.75 -9.20
N GLY A 129 -22.41 0.65 -8.89
CA GLY A 129 -23.01 -0.68 -8.72
C GLY A 129 -24.03 -0.73 -7.58
N VAL A 130 -23.72 -0.11 -6.43
CA VAL A 130 -24.62 -0.03 -5.26
C VAL A 130 -25.86 0.81 -5.59
N LEU A 131 -25.69 1.97 -6.23
CA LEU A 131 -26.79 2.89 -6.55
C LEU A 131 -27.76 2.31 -7.59
N ARG A 132 -27.26 1.51 -8.55
CA ARG A 132 -28.08 0.88 -9.60
C ARG A 132 -28.98 -0.24 -9.10
N ARG A 133 -28.65 -0.92 -7.97
CA ARG A 133 -29.38 -2.14 -7.57
C ARG A 133 -30.72 -1.88 -6.89
N ARG A 134 -30.91 -0.74 -6.18
CA ARG A 134 -32.19 -0.04 -5.84
C ARG A 134 -31.82 1.30 -5.19
N THR A 135 -32.60 2.37 -5.41
CA THR A 135 -32.51 3.61 -4.62
C THR A 135 -32.98 3.36 -3.19
N SER A 136 -32.13 2.71 -2.40
CA SER A 136 -32.35 2.56 -0.97
C SER A 136 -32.04 3.88 -0.26
N LEU A 137 -32.66 4.10 0.90
CA LEU A 137 -32.32 5.21 1.79
C LEU A 137 -30.79 5.27 2.03
N ALA A 138 -30.13 4.11 2.10
CA ALA A 138 -28.68 3.98 2.22
C ALA A 138 -27.91 4.55 1.01
N GLY A 139 -28.40 4.38 -0.21
CA GLY A 139 -27.76 4.95 -1.41
C GLY A 139 -27.82 6.47 -1.46
N VAL A 140 -28.95 7.06 -1.04
CA VAL A 140 -29.10 8.52 -0.93
C VAL A 140 -28.20 9.08 0.17
N LEU A 141 -28.18 8.41 1.33
CA LEU A 141 -27.36 8.81 2.47
C LEU A 141 -25.86 8.69 2.15
N PHE A 142 -25.46 7.66 1.41
CA PHE A 142 -24.10 7.49 0.90
C PHE A 142 -23.68 8.63 -0.02
N VAL A 143 -24.49 8.99 -1.02
CA VAL A 143 -24.19 10.10 -1.94
C VAL A 143 -24.11 11.43 -1.18
N ALA A 144 -25.00 11.68 -0.21
CA ALA A 144 -24.95 12.87 0.62
C ALA A 144 -23.65 12.95 1.44
N VAL A 145 -23.23 11.85 2.07
CA VAL A 145 -21.97 11.79 2.83
C VAL A 145 -20.75 12.01 1.92
N VAL A 146 -20.73 11.41 0.73
CA VAL A 146 -19.65 11.60 -0.26
C VAL A 146 -19.56 13.06 -0.68
N LEU A 147 -20.69 13.72 -0.96
CA LEU A 147 -20.72 15.14 -1.33
C LEU A 147 -20.24 16.05 -0.18
N ILE A 148 -20.68 15.79 1.05
CA ILE A 148 -20.22 16.51 2.24
C ILE A 148 -18.71 16.33 2.42
N MET A 149 -18.19 15.12 2.21
CA MET A 149 -16.77 14.81 2.32
C MET A 149 -15.93 15.49 1.23
N LEU A 150 -16.40 15.52 -0.02
CA LEU A 150 -15.77 16.27 -1.10
C LEU A 150 -15.72 17.77 -0.81
N MET A 151 -16.81 18.32 -0.27
CA MET A 151 -16.85 19.73 0.17
C MET A 151 -15.88 20.01 1.32
N GLY A 152 -15.73 19.09 2.27
CA GLY A 152 -14.78 19.23 3.38
C GLY A 152 -13.30 19.18 2.97
N ALA A 153 -12.98 18.55 1.83
CA ALA A 153 -11.63 18.49 1.28
C ALA A 153 -11.19 19.80 0.60
N LEU A 154 -12.13 20.68 0.22
CA LEU A 154 -11.80 21.98 -0.34
C LEU A 154 -11.25 22.91 0.76
N PRO A 155 -10.16 23.65 0.50
CA PRO A 155 -9.64 24.65 1.44
C PRO A 155 -10.56 25.90 1.45
N LEU A 156 -11.73 25.78 2.07
CA LEU A 156 -12.72 26.86 2.23
C LEU A 156 -12.34 27.77 3.41
N SER A 157 -11.14 28.34 3.34
CA SER A 157 -10.55 29.21 4.39
C SER A 157 -11.36 30.48 4.68
N TRP A 158 -12.32 30.84 3.82
CA TRP A 158 -13.12 32.05 3.90
C TRP A 158 -14.49 31.88 4.60
N LEU A 159 -14.86 30.66 4.99
CA LEU A 159 -16.13 30.36 5.68
C LEU A 159 -15.88 29.91 7.12
N SER A 160 -15.70 30.87 8.03
CA SER A 160 -15.43 30.63 9.46
C SER A 160 -16.49 29.78 10.19
N GLY A 161 -17.72 29.69 9.65
CA GLY A 161 -18.78 28.84 10.21
C GLY A 161 -18.70 27.36 9.82
N ILE A 162 -17.92 26.99 8.81
CA ILE A 162 -17.84 25.61 8.28
C ILE A 162 -16.61 24.86 8.82
N SER A 163 -15.64 25.57 9.40
CA SER A 163 -14.41 24.98 9.96
C SER A 163 -14.68 23.93 11.04
N GLY A 164 -15.59 24.20 11.99
CA GLY A 164 -15.92 23.24 13.06
C GLY A 164 -16.56 21.94 12.54
N LEU A 165 -17.41 22.03 11.51
CA LEU A 165 -17.99 20.85 10.85
C LEU A 165 -16.92 20.06 10.08
N ARG A 166 -16.01 20.76 9.40
CA ARG A 166 -14.86 20.16 8.70
C ARG A 166 -13.92 19.44 9.67
N ASP A 167 -13.57 20.06 10.78
CA ASP A 167 -12.65 19.49 11.77
C ASP A 167 -13.26 18.23 12.41
N TRP A 168 -14.56 18.26 12.74
CA TRP A 168 -15.27 17.06 13.20
C TRP A 168 -15.30 15.94 12.14
N LEU A 169 -15.55 16.30 10.87
CA LEU A 169 -15.57 15.35 9.75
C LEU A 169 -14.20 14.69 9.55
N LEU A 170 -13.11 15.46 9.61
CA LEU A 170 -11.75 14.94 9.50
C LEU A 170 -11.37 14.08 10.71
N ALA A 171 -11.75 14.51 11.91
CA ALA A 171 -11.37 13.84 13.16
C ALA A 171 -12.11 12.52 13.39
N VAL A 172 -13.37 12.41 12.98
CA VAL A 172 -14.23 11.26 13.29
C VAL A 172 -14.41 10.32 12.08
N PRO A 173 -15.25 10.60 11.07
CA PRO A 173 -15.51 9.64 10.00
C PRO A 173 -14.30 9.41 9.07
N VAL A 174 -13.51 10.44 8.75
CA VAL A 174 -12.33 10.25 7.89
C VAL A 174 -11.26 9.43 8.60
N ASN A 175 -10.96 9.73 9.86
CA ASN A 175 -10.05 8.95 10.68
C ASN A 175 -10.55 7.51 10.91
N ALA A 176 -11.86 7.32 11.14
CA ALA A 176 -12.46 5.99 11.24
C ALA A 176 -12.33 5.19 9.92
N GLY A 177 -12.55 5.84 8.79
CA GLY A 177 -12.35 5.26 7.46
C GLY A 177 -10.89 4.89 7.20
N ALA A 178 -9.94 5.76 7.56
CA ALA A 178 -8.51 5.50 7.46
C ALA A 178 -8.10 4.27 8.28
N ARG A 179 -8.57 4.16 9.52
CA ARG A 179 -8.35 2.98 10.38
C ARG A 179 -8.96 1.72 9.77
N GLY A 180 -10.19 1.80 9.27
CA GLY A 180 -10.84 0.69 8.58
C GLY A 180 -10.06 0.20 7.36
N MET A 181 -9.51 1.12 6.56
CA MET A 181 -8.63 0.77 5.43
C MET A 181 -7.34 0.09 5.91
N LEU A 182 -6.68 0.61 6.94
CA LEU A 182 -5.46 0.00 7.50
C LEU A 182 -5.73 -1.44 7.99
N LEU A 183 -6.85 -1.67 8.66
CA LEU A 183 -7.25 -3.01 9.08
C LEU A 183 -7.52 -3.93 7.89
N GLY A 184 -8.24 -3.44 6.88
CA GLY A 184 -8.53 -4.20 5.66
C GLY A 184 -7.27 -4.61 4.92
N ILE A 185 -6.32 -3.68 4.78
CA ILE A 185 -5.01 -3.93 4.16
C ILE A 185 -4.23 -4.96 5.00
N GLY A 186 -4.14 -4.77 6.32
CA GLY A 186 -3.43 -5.69 7.20
C GLY A 186 -4.01 -7.11 7.13
N LEU A 187 -5.34 -7.27 7.15
CA LEU A 187 -5.99 -8.56 6.97
C LEU A 187 -5.72 -9.16 5.58
N ALA A 188 -5.82 -8.38 4.51
CA ALA A 188 -5.55 -8.85 3.15
C ALA A 188 -4.10 -9.37 3.01
N THR A 189 -3.12 -8.65 3.56
CA THR A 189 -1.71 -9.07 3.55
C THR A 189 -1.47 -10.33 4.38
N LEU A 190 -2.13 -10.46 5.54
CA LEU A 190 -2.06 -11.65 6.39
C LEU A 190 -2.60 -12.88 5.64
N VAL A 191 -3.78 -12.74 5.01
CA VAL A 191 -4.39 -13.82 4.21
C VAL A 191 -3.49 -14.22 3.04
N ALA A 192 -2.94 -13.25 2.30
CA ALA A 192 -2.01 -13.52 1.20
C ALA A 192 -0.76 -14.27 1.69
N GLY A 193 -0.14 -13.82 2.79
CA GLY A 193 1.03 -14.47 3.37
C GLY A 193 0.73 -15.90 3.83
N VAL A 194 -0.39 -16.12 4.50
CA VAL A 194 -0.84 -17.46 4.94
C VAL A 194 -1.09 -18.39 3.75
N ARG A 195 -1.75 -17.89 2.70
CA ARG A 195 -2.06 -18.66 1.48
C ARG A 195 -0.78 -19.15 0.78
N VAL A 196 0.25 -18.30 0.74
CA VAL A 196 1.58 -18.66 0.24
C VAL A 196 2.25 -19.71 1.15
N LEU A 197 2.22 -19.54 2.48
CA LEU A 197 2.85 -20.47 3.43
C LEU A 197 2.22 -21.87 3.42
N ILE A 198 0.90 -21.95 3.25
CA ILE A 198 0.16 -23.22 3.13
C ILE A 198 0.39 -23.85 1.75
N GLY A 199 0.89 -23.09 0.77
CA GLY A 199 1.20 -23.56 -0.57
C GLY A 199 -0.01 -23.66 -1.48
N GLN A 200 -1.07 -22.90 -1.18
CA GLN A 200 -2.25 -22.79 -2.06
C GLN A 200 -1.95 -21.95 -3.30
N ASP A 201 -1.15 -20.90 -3.16
CA ASP A 201 -0.59 -20.17 -4.30
C ASP A 201 0.73 -20.82 -4.70
N ARG A 202 0.65 -21.90 -5.49
CA ARG A 202 1.83 -22.46 -6.14
C ARG A 202 2.34 -21.45 -7.16
N SER A 203 3.59 -20.98 -6.95
CA SER A 203 4.39 -20.32 -7.98
C SER A 203 4.25 -21.12 -9.27
N TYR A 204 3.64 -20.50 -10.29
CA TYR A 204 3.55 -21.05 -11.64
C TYR A 204 4.98 -21.35 -12.07
N ARG A 205 5.36 -22.63 -12.02
CA ARG A 205 6.59 -23.14 -12.61
C ARG A 205 6.18 -23.57 -14.01
N GLU A 206 6.41 -22.68 -14.97
CA GLU A 206 6.80 -23.07 -16.32
C GLU A 206 8.33 -22.96 -16.41
#